data_AF-A0A3A8YAL8-F1
#
_entry.id   AF-A0A3A8YAL8-F1
#
_cell.length_a   1.000
_cell.length_b   1.000
_cell.length_c   1.000
_cell.angle_alpha   90.00
_cell.angle_beta   90.00
_cell.angle_gamma   90.00
#
_symmetry.space_group_name_H-M   'P 1'
#
loop_
_entity.id
_entity.type
_entity.pdbx_description
1 polymer ?
#
loop_
_entity_poly.entity_id
_entity_poly.type
_entity_poly.pdbx_seq_one_letter_code
_entity_poly.pdbx_strand_id
1 'polypeptide(L)'
;MKISKILPFLLALALAASCGAPAQTPTEEDEVVYIGQTVLEELELEDEAVALASSPAAIDTLLMPEASGTAVKENTKAIIDYSNTKDGYVMAKFTGTTTKRLKVQVAGPSASTASKLTYTYDLPAGTWATFPLSDGNGSYKVSVLENTTDKKYAVVVSASFQVTLKDEFAPYIRPNQYVNYESATKTVDKAAELCKGVTDPLEKVEKVYDFTVSNLTYDKAKASTVKSGYLPVLDDVLASKKGICFDYAALMTGMLRSQGVPCKLVVGYAGTAYHAWVNVWTEKDGWIDGVIYFDGTTWQRMDPTFASSSNRSETIMKYIGDGKNYTVKYLY
;
A
#
# COMPACT_ATOMS: atom_id res chain seq x y z
N MET A 1 14.53 -58.59 -40.03
CA MET A 1 13.78 -57.48 -39.40
C MET A 1 14.73 -56.29 -39.18
N LYS A 2 14.22 -55.06 -39.05
CA LYS A 2 15.01 -53.82 -39.29
C LYS A 2 16.17 -53.57 -38.31
N ILE A 3 17.16 -52.81 -38.81
CA ILE A 3 18.42 -52.39 -38.21
C ILE A 3 18.31 -50.96 -37.65
N SER A 4 18.97 -50.64 -36.53
CA SER A 4 19.80 -49.42 -36.39
C SER A 4 20.77 -49.51 -35.18
N LYS A 5 21.92 -48.81 -35.28
CA LYS A 5 23.00 -48.66 -34.27
C LYS A 5 23.47 -47.19 -34.26
N ILE A 6 23.94 -46.70 -33.11
CA ILE A 6 24.72 -45.45 -32.87
C ILE A 6 25.33 -45.52 -31.44
N LEU A 7 26.37 -44.79 -30.99
CA LEU A 7 27.32 -43.80 -31.57
C LEU A 7 28.65 -43.89 -30.76
N PRO A 8 29.86 -43.65 -31.33
CA PRO A 8 31.14 -43.74 -30.60
C PRO A 8 31.74 -42.40 -30.08
N PHE A 9 32.70 -42.53 -29.15
CA PHE A 9 33.98 -41.82 -28.90
C PHE A 9 34.41 -40.60 -29.79
N LEU A 10 35.26 -39.63 -29.39
CA LEU A 10 35.95 -39.28 -28.12
C LEU A 10 36.55 -37.83 -28.17
N LEU A 11 36.81 -37.26 -26.98
CA LEU A 11 37.64 -36.12 -26.50
C LEU A 11 38.86 -35.59 -27.32
N ALA A 12 39.12 -34.27 -27.26
CA ALA A 12 40.47 -33.63 -27.29
C ALA A 12 40.47 -32.20 -26.66
N LEU A 13 41.65 -31.65 -26.32
CA LEU A 13 41.88 -30.46 -25.43
C LEU A 13 43.11 -29.63 -25.87
N ALA A 14 43.09 -28.28 -25.84
CA ALA A 14 44.29 -27.38 -25.80
C ALA A 14 43.96 -25.88 -25.54
N LEU A 15 44.98 -25.05 -25.23
CA LEU A 15 44.89 -23.65 -24.73
C LEU A 15 45.57 -22.57 -25.62
N ALA A 16 45.21 -21.29 -25.34
CA ALA A 16 46.04 -20.06 -25.31
C ALA A 16 46.30 -19.15 -26.55
N ALA A 17 45.75 -17.92 -26.44
CA ALA A 17 46.28 -16.55 -26.71
C ALA A 17 47.41 -16.23 -27.72
N SER A 18 47.22 -15.16 -28.52
CA SER A 18 48.15 -14.01 -28.68
C SER A 18 47.55 -12.87 -29.54
N CYS A 19 48.08 -11.65 -29.40
CA CYS A 19 47.74 -10.45 -30.20
C CYS A 19 48.77 -10.18 -31.32
N GLY A 20 48.45 -9.29 -32.28
CA GLY A 20 49.46 -8.59 -33.10
C GLY A 20 49.07 -8.35 -34.57
N ALA A 21 49.13 -7.09 -35.02
CA ALA A 21 48.93 -6.68 -36.42
C ALA A 21 50.24 -6.75 -37.25
N PRO A 22 50.20 -6.49 -38.57
CA PRO A 22 50.79 -5.23 -39.03
C PRO A 22 49.97 -4.48 -40.10
N ALA A 23 50.42 -3.27 -40.45
CA ALA A 23 49.72 -2.28 -41.26
C ALA A 23 50.29 -2.10 -42.68
N GLN A 24 49.51 -1.45 -43.57
CA GLN A 24 50.00 -0.70 -44.74
C GLN A 24 48.97 0.35 -45.19
N THR A 25 49.46 1.53 -45.58
CA THR A 25 48.74 2.70 -46.16
C THR A 25 49.37 2.99 -47.53
N PRO A 26 48.75 3.75 -48.49
CA PRO A 26 48.62 5.23 -48.36
C PRO A 26 47.52 5.98 -49.17
N THR A 27 47.52 7.32 -49.01
CA THR A 27 47.15 8.44 -49.94
C THR A 27 45.70 8.79 -50.35
N GLU A 28 45.27 9.96 -49.83
CA GLU A 28 44.80 11.21 -50.51
C GLU A 28 43.54 11.30 -51.42
N GLU A 29 42.65 12.22 -50.98
CA GLU A 29 41.86 13.26 -51.68
C GLU A 29 41.08 12.98 -52.99
N ASP A 30 39.74 13.14 -52.93
CA ASP A 30 39.02 14.22 -53.64
C ASP A 30 37.53 14.33 -53.21
N GLU A 31 36.92 15.52 -53.38
CA GLU A 31 35.49 15.78 -53.07
C GLU A 31 34.49 15.22 -54.11
N VAL A 32 33.22 15.00 -53.73
CA VAL A 32 32.04 15.77 -54.19
C VAL A 32 30.74 15.30 -53.50
N VAL A 33 29.97 16.30 -53.08
CA VAL A 33 28.61 16.29 -52.50
C VAL A 33 27.59 15.34 -53.16
N TYR A 34 26.75 14.68 -52.34
CA TYR A 34 25.33 14.47 -52.66
C TYR A 34 24.41 14.80 -51.48
N ILE A 35 23.30 15.48 -51.78
CA ILE A 35 22.38 16.10 -50.82
C ILE A 35 21.28 15.12 -50.43
N GLY A 36 21.03 14.97 -49.13
CA GLY A 36 19.98 14.11 -48.57
C GLY A 36 19.28 14.78 -47.40
N GLN A 37 18.63 15.93 -47.64
CA GLN A 37 17.96 16.71 -46.60
C GLN A 37 16.65 16.03 -46.17
N THR A 38 16.69 15.24 -45.10
CA THR A 38 15.48 14.79 -44.41
C THR A 38 14.91 15.94 -43.58
N VAL A 39 13.71 16.40 -43.95
CA VAL A 39 12.92 17.30 -43.12
C VAL A 39 12.44 16.49 -41.91
N LEU A 40 12.99 16.79 -40.73
CA LEU A 40 12.39 16.40 -39.47
C LEU A 40 11.27 17.41 -39.19
N GLU A 41 10.03 16.93 -39.22
CA GLU A 41 8.86 17.71 -38.85
C GLU A 41 8.84 17.82 -37.33
N GLU A 42 9.11 19.02 -36.80
CA GLU A 42 9.10 19.29 -35.36
C GLU A 42 7.68 19.20 -34.82
N LEU A 43 7.44 18.19 -33.99
CA LEU A 43 6.20 18.05 -33.23
C LEU A 43 6.39 18.78 -31.91
N GLU A 44 6.04 20.06 -31.91
CA GLU A 44 5.95 20.90 -30.71
C GLU A 44 4.79 20.40 -29.85
N LEU A 45 5.09 19.43 -28.99
CA LEU A 45 4.19 19.03 -27.90
C LEU A 45 4.31 20.11 -26.83
N GLU A 46 3.28 20.94 -26.70
CA GLU A 46 3.14 21.83 -25.55
C GLU A 46 3.20 20.98 -24.27
N ASP A 47 4.11 21.33 -23.36
CA ASP A 47 4.17 20.73 -22.04
C ASP A 47 2.89 21.09 -21.28
N GLU A 48 1.85 20.26 -21.38
CA GLU A 48 0.81 20.20 -20.34
C GLU A 48 1.53 19.85 -19.04
N ALA A 49 1.75 20.88 -18.23
CA ALA A 49 2.32 20.76 -16.90
C ALA A 49 1.37 19.91 -16.04
N VAL A 50 1.55 18.59 -16.09
CA VAL A 50 0.96 17.65 -15.15
C VAL A 50 1.40 18.11 -13.78
N ALA A 51 0.46 18.67 -13.02
CA ALA A 51 0.74 19.20 -11.70
C ALA A 51 1.32 18.09 -10.84
N LEU A 52 2.64 18.13 -10.63
CA LEU A 52 3.33 17.34 -9.63
C LEU A 52 2.61 17.60 -8.32
N ALA A 53 1.93 16.58 -7.80
CA ALA A 53 1.11 16.73 -6.61
C ALA A 53 2.00 17.25 -5.48
N SER A 54 1.74 18.47 -5.00
CA SER A 54 2.33 18.94 -3.76
C SER A 54 1.77 18.12 -2.59
N SER A 55 2.41 18.21 -1.42
CA SER A 55 1.87 17.59 -0.21
C SER A 55 0.41 17.97 -0.04
N PRO A 56 -0.50 17.01 0.17
CA PRO A 56 -1.87 17.33 0.51
C PRO A 56 -1.83 18.16 1.80
N ALA A 57 -2.31 19.40 1.72
CA ALA A 57 -2.34 20.31 2.85
C ALA A 57 -3.10 19.66 4.00
N ALA A 58 -2.54 19.71 5.21
CA ALA A 58 -3.17 19.09 6.37
C ALA A 58 -4.56 19.71 6.60
N ILE A 59 -5.59 18.87 6.50
CA ILE A 59 -6.99 19.29 6.63
C ILE A 59 -7.31 19.44 8.12
N ASP A 60 -7.74 20.63 8.53
CA ASP A 60 -8.06 21.00 9.93
C ASP A 60 -9.36 20.37 10.48
N THR A 61 -9.94 19.43 9.72
CA THR A 61 -11.20 18.74 10.05
C THR A 61 -11.05 17.25 9.80
N LEU A 62 -11.43 16.43 10.79
CA LEU A 62 -11.44 14.97 10.67
C LEU A 62 -12.35 14.52 9.52
N LEU A 63 -11.75 13.93 8.49
CA LEU A 63 -12.49 13.34 7.37
C LEU A 63 -13.09 11.99 7.78
N MET A 64 -14.30 12.01 8.31
CA MET A 64 -15.08 10.79 8.56
C MET A 64 -15.74 10.27 7.27
N PRO A 65 -16.03 8.95 7.18
CA PRO A 65 -16.74 8.37 6.06
C PRO A 65 -18.26 8.42 6.31
N GLU A 66 -19.04 8.60 5.25
CA GLU A 66 -20.50 8.56 5.31
C GLU A 66 -21.11 7.77 4.15
N ALA A 67 -22.28 7.18 4.41
CA ALA A 67 -23.10 6.51 3.41
C ALA A 67 -24.13 7.53 2.87
N SER A 68 -23.67 8.37 1.95
CA SER A 68 -24.43 9.54 1.44
C SER A 68 -25.66 9.17 0.61
N GLY A 69 -25.82 7.90 0.21
CA GLY A 69 -27.02 7.39 -0.46
C GLY A 69 -27.23 7.83 -1.91
N THR A 70 -26.29 8.54 -2.54
CA THR A 70 -26.45 9.05 -3.92
C THR A 70 -26.19 7.99 -4.98
N ALA A 71 -25.38 6.97 -4.66
CA ALA A 71 -25.17 5.80 -5.52
C ALA A 71 -25.14 4.51 -4.68
N VAL A 72 -26.20 3.70 -4.76
CA VAL A 72 -26.43 2.56 -3.88
C VAL A 72 -26.84 1.32 -4.67
N LYS A 73 -26.38 0.15 -4.21
CA LYS A 73 -26.84 -1.16 -4.66
C LYS A 73 -27.25 -2.00 -3.46
N GLU A 74 -28.53 -2.35 -3.39
CA GLU A 74 -29.11 -3.04 -2.23
C GLU A 74 -30.05 -4.19 -2.59
N ASN A 75 -30.38 -4.96 -1.55
CA ASN A 75 -31.52 -5.88 -1.50
C ASN A 75 -32.02 -6.00 -0.05
N THR A 76 -32.95 -6.94 0.21
CA THR A 76 -33.56 -7.17 1.54
C THR A 76 -32.60 -7.59 2.65
N LYS A 77 -31.33 -7.89 2.36
CA LYS A 77 -30.31 -8.35 3.32
C LYS A 77 -29.12 -7.40 3.48
N ALA A 78 -28.76 -6.63 2.46
CA ALA A 78 -27.54 -5.85 2.47
C ALA A 78 -27.58 -4.66 1.50
N ILE A 79 -26.81 -3.63 1.85
CA ILE A 79 -26.65 -2.38 1.13
C ILE A 79 -25.15 -2.17 0.86
N ILE A 80 -24.79 -1.82 -0.37
CA ILE A 80 -23.47 -1.29 -0.76
C ILE A 80 -23.69 0.15 -1.21
N ASP A 81 -23.09 1.09 -0.49
CA ASP A 81 -23.04 2.51 -0.85
C ASP A 81 -21.69 2.79 -1.52
N TYR A 82 -21.74 3.32 -2.75
CA TYR A 82 -20.60 3.73 -3.56
C TYR A 82 -20.76 5.18 -4.04
N SER A 83 -21.43 6.02 -3.25
CA SER A 83 -21.57 7.46 -3.46
C SER A 83 -20.22 8.18 -3.49
N ASN A 84 -19.26 7.70 -2.70
CA ASN A 84 -18.02 8.37 -2.36
C ASN A 84 -16.77 7.78 -3.04
N THR A 85 -16.92 7.27 -4.26
CA THR A 85 -15.81 6.69 -5.05
C THR A 85 -14.72 7.70 -5.38
N LYS A 86 -15.05 8.98 -5.61
CA LYS A 86 -14.06 10.06 -5.79
C LYS A 86 -13.21 10.28 -4.56
N ASP A 87 -13.79 10.05 -3.39
CA ASP A 87 -13.15 10.14 -2.08
C ASP A 87 -12.44 8.83 -1.66
N GLY A 88 -12.33 7.86 -2.58
CA GLY A 88 -11.50 6.68 -2.41
C GLY A 88 -12.08 5.60 -1.50
N TYR A 89 -13.38 5.60 -1.22
CA TYR A 89 -14.00 4.56 -0.39
C TYR A 89 -15.40 4.14 -0.88
N VAL A 90 -15.83 2.99 -0.35
CA VAL A 90 -17.21 2.52 -0.35
C VAL A 90 -17.61 2.08 1.05
N MET A 91 -18.89 2.04 1.34
CA MET A 91 -19.41 1.49 2.59
C MET A 91 -20.36 0.34 2.30
N ALA A 92 -20.41 -0.65 3.21
CA ALA A 92 -21.44 -1.69 3.16
C ALA A 92 -22.04 -1.94 4.54
N LYS A 93 -23.30 -2.39 4.53
CA LYS A 93 -24.07 -2.73 5.73
C LYS A 93 -24.92 -3.96 5.45
N PHE A 94 -24.84 -4.96 6.32
CA PHE A 94 -25.79 -6.07 6.32
C PHE A 94 -26.98 -5.70 7.20
N THR A 95 -28.15 -5.56 6.60
CA THR A 95 -29.42 -5.14 7.22
C THR A 95 -30.26 -6.32 7.69
N GLY A 96 -30.01 -7.52 7.16
CA GLY A 96 -30.64 -8.76 7.62
C GLY A 96 -30.15 -9.21 9.01
N THR A 97 -30.87 -10.16 9.61
CA THR A 97 -30.40 -10.88 10.81
C THR A 97 -29.64 -12.14 10.39
N THR A 98 -28.45 -12.37 10.94
CA THR A 98 -27.69 -13.60 10.73
C THR A 98 -26.77 -13.92 11.90
N THR A 99 -26.46 -15.20 12.10
CA THR A 99 -25.39 -15.71 12.97
C THR A 99 -24.20 -16.24 12.18
N LYS A 100 -24.26 -16.15 10.84
CA LYS A 100 -23.18 -16.57 9.93
C LYS A 100 -22.14 -15.46 9.82
N ARG A 101 -20.89 -15.85 9.55
CA ARG A 101 -19.82 -14.87 9.24
C ARG A 101 -20.17 -14.16 7.93
N LEU A 102 -20.01 -12.84 7.95
CA LEU A 102 -20.18 -11.99 6.78
C LEU A 102 -18.83 -11.46 6.33
N LYS A 103 -18.66 -11.27 5.02
CA LYS A 103 -17.45 -10.70 4.43
C LYS A 103 -17.79 -9.68 3.36
N VAL A 104 -16.86 -8.76 3.09
CA VAL A 104 -16.89 -7.92 1.89
C VAL A 104 -15.65 -8.23 1.06
N GLN A 105 -15.84 -8.43 -0.24
CA GLN A 105 -14.75 -8.43 -1.21
C GLN A 105 -14.74 -7.16 -2.03
N VAL A 106 -13.58 -6.52 -2.13
CA VAL A 106 -13.30 -5.41 -3.03
C VAL A 106 -12.26 -5.89 -4.04
N ALA A 107 -12.73 -6.18 -5.25
CA ALA A 107 -11.90 -6.50 -6.41
C ALA A 107 -11.73 -5.22 -7.23
N GLY A 108 -10.51 -4.71 -7.35
CA GLY A 108 -10.18 -3.53 -8.15
C GLY A 108 -9.62 -3.85 -9.53
N PRO A 109 -9.03 -2.85 -10.23
CA PRO A 109 -8.42 -3.01 -11.55
C PRO A 109 -7.42 -4.17 -11.65
N SER A 110 -6.65 -4.42 -10.60
CA SER A 110 -5.62 -5.46 -10.54
C SER A 110 -6.18 -6.87 -10.30
N ALA A 111 -7.49 -7.03 -10.06
CA ALA A 111 -8.12 -8.32 -9.75
C ALA A 111 -8.12 -9.32 -10.92
N SER A 112 -8.12 -8.83 -12.16
CA SER A 112 -8.04 -9.66 -13.38
C SER A 112 -6.62 -9.86 -13.91
N THR A 113 -5.62 -9.20 -13.31
CA THR A 113 -4.22 -9.26 -13.72
C THR A 113 -3.48 -10.44 -13.06
N ALA A 114 -2.16 -10.57 -13.30
CA ALA A 114 -1.34 -11.59 -12.67
C ALA A 114 -1.30 -11.51 -11.13
N SER A 115 -1.45 -10.31 -10.55
CA SER A 115 -1.45 -10.12 -9.09
C SER A 115 -2.76 -10.58 -8.42
N LYS A 116 -3.86 -10.64 -9.19
CA LYS A 116 -5.22 -11.04 -8.74
C LYS A 116 -5.64 -10.35 -7.44
N LEU A 117 -5.32 -9.07 -7.32
CA LEU A 117 -5.51 -8.33 -6.07
C LEU A 117 -7.01 -8.22 -5.75
N THR A 118 -7.42 -8.82 -4.63
CA THR A 118 -8.78 -8.72 -4.12
C THR A 118 -8.70 -8.64 -2.61
N TYR A 119 -9.14 -7.50 -2.07
CA TYR A 119 -9.21 -7.28 -0.64
C TYR A 119 -10.42 -8.01 -0.09
N THR A 120 -10.25 -8.74 1.01
CA THR A 120 -11.33 -9.49 1.66
C THR A 120 -11.40 -9.12 3.13
N TYR A 121 -12.47 -8.43 3.48
CA TYR A 121 -12.76 -7.88 4.81
C TYR A 121 -13.79 -8.76 5.54
N ASP A 122 -13.86 -8.66 6.86
CA ASP A 122 -15.04 -9.08 7.62
C ASP A 122 -16.11 -7.97 7.57
N LEU A 123 -17.39 -8.31 7.75
CA LEU A 123 -18.46 -7.31 7.80
C LEU A 123 -19.24 -7.45 9.11
N PRO A 124 -19.23 -6.47 10.02
CA PRO A 124 -20.10 -6.49 11.18
C PRO A 124 -21.58 -6.40 10.73
N ALA A 125 -22.44 -7.21 11.36
CA ALA A 125 -23.88 -7.15 11.09
C ALA A 125 -24.51 -5.88 11.70
N GLY A 126 -25.50 -5.29 11.03
CA GLY A 126 -26.29 -4.17 11.56
C GLY A 126 -25.60 -2.80 11.59
N THR A 127 -24.29 -2.72 11.34
CA THR A 127 -23.51 -1.47 11.29
C THR A 127 -22.95 -1.23 9.89
N TRP A 128 -22.62 0.03 9.59
CA TRP A 128 -21.84 0.36 8.40
C TRP A 128 -20.37 0.01 8.64
N ALA A 129 -19.67 -0.37 7.58
CA ALA A 129 -18.23 -0.51 7.57
C ALA A 129 -17.65 0.10 6.29
N THR A 130 -16.51 0.77 6.43
CA THR A 130 -15.81 1.52 5.37
C THR A 130 -14.67 0.70 4.77
N PHE A 131 -14.60 0.65 3.44
CA PHE A 131 -13.59 -0.09 2.69
C PHE A 131 -12.90 0.83 1.66
N PRO A 132 -11.56 0.94 1.70
CA PRO A 132 -10.82 1.79 0.79
C PRO A 132 -10.73 1.18 -0.62
N LEU A 133 -10.65 2.06 -1.62
CA LEU A 133 -10.44 1.76 -3.04
C LEU A 133 -8.95 1.88 -3.38
N SER A 134 -8.12 1.10 -2.68
CA SER A 134 -6.65 1.20 -2.69
C SER A 134 -5.96 0.79 -3.99
N ASP A 135 -6.69 0.24 -4.96
CA ASP A 135 -6.17 -0.32 -6.23
C ASP A 135 -6.24 0.70 -7.39
N GLY A 136 -6.27 1.99 -7.06
CA GLY A 136 -6.22 3.10 -8.00
C GLY A 136 -7.51 3.31 -8.81
N ASN A 137 -7.38 4.01 -9.94
CA ASN A 137 -8.47 4.31 -10.88
C ASN A 137 -8.83 3.10 -11.75
N GLY A 138 -10.12 2.96 -12.07
CA GLY A 138 -10.62 1.95 -13.01
C GLY A 138 -11.83 1.16 -12.51
N SER A 139 -11.97 -0.07 -12.99
CA SER A 139 -13.15 -0.90 -12.75
C SER A 139 -13.09 -1.62 -11.40
N TYR A 140 -14.13 -1.47 -10.59
CA TYR A 140 -14.27 -2.19 -9.32
C TYR A 140 -15.50 -3.09 -9.31
N LYS A 141 -15.40 -4.17 -8.52
CA LYS A 141 -16.52 -4.98 -8.08
C LYS A 141 -16.47 -5.19 -6.57
N VAL A 142 -17.49 -4.70 -5.89
CA VAL A 142 -17.69 -4.87 -4.45
C VAL A 142 -18.77 -5.92 -4.23
N SER A 143 -18.55 -6.88 -3.32
CA SER A 143 -19.50 -7.96 -3.05
C SER A 143 -19.63 -8.23 -1.56
N VAL A 144 -20.85 -8.17 -1.03
CA VAL A 144 -21.20 -8.66 0.32
C VAL A 144 -21.45 -10.16 0.25
N LEU A 145 -20.86 -10.90 1.17
CA LEU A 145 -20.81 -12.36 1.20
C LEU A 145 -21.32 -12.91 2.53
N GLU A 146 -22.12 -13.98 2.52
CA GLU A 146 -22.61 -14.68 3.70
C GLU A 146 -22.06 -16.13 3.73
N ASN A 147 -21.51 -16.56 4.88
CA ASN A 147 -20.92 -17.89 5.04
C ASN A 147 -21.98 -18.99 4.98
N THR A 148 -21.77 -19.98 4.10
CA THR A 148 -22.67 -21.12 3.96
C THR A 148 -22.17 -22.32 4.76
N THR A 149 -20.92 -22.74 4.55
CA THR A 149 -20.28 -23.88 5.23
C THR A 149 -18.76 -23.75 5.14
N ASP A 150 -18.03 -24.04 6.21
CA ASP A 150 -16.57 -23.94 6.29
C ASP A 150 -16.03 -22.63 5.70
N LYS A 151 -15.23 -22.72 4.63
CA LYS A 151 -14.63 -21.58 3.91
C LYS A 151 -15.47 -21.10 2.71
N LYS A 152 -16.66 -21.67 2.48
CA LYS A 152 -17.56 -21.30 1.38
C LYS A 152 -18.46 -20.14 1.78
N TYR A 153 -18.73 -19.26 0.81
CA TYR A 153 -19.59 -18.09 0.98
C TYR A 153 -20.51 -17.96 -0.24
N ALA A 154 -21.73 -17.49 -0.02
CA ALA A 154 -22.64 -17.08 -1.09
C ALA A 154 -22.58 -15.56 -1.26
N VAL A 155 -22.69 -15.08 -2.50
CA VAL A 155 -22.84 -13.65 -2.78
C VAL A 155 -24.25 -13.21 -2.38
N VAL A 156 -24.34 -12.22 -1.50
CA VAL A 156 -25.61 -11.61 -1.05
C VAL A 156 -26.01 -10.49 -2.00
N VAL A 157 -25.09 -9.58 -2.29
CA VAL A 157 -25.26 -8.47 -3.23
C VAL A 157 -23.89 -8.07 -3.80
N SER A 158 -23.84 -7.63 -5.06
CA SER A 158 -22.65 -7.07 -5.68
C SER A 158 -22.98 -5.77 -6.40
N ALA A 159 -22.06 -4.80 -6.32
CA ALA A 159 -22.02 -3.59 -7.12
C ALA A 159 -20.78 -3.60 -8.02
N SER A 160 -20.91 -3.05 -9.23
CA SER A 160 -19.78 -2.76 -10.11
C SER A 160 -19.88 -1.33 -10.60
N PHE A 161 -18.75 -0.62 -10.59
CA PHE A 161 -18.67 0.81 -10.89
C PHE A 161 -17.25 1.17 -11.36
N GLN A 162 -17.13 2.31 -12.04
CA GLN A 162 -15.83 2.91 -12.37
C GLN A 162 -15.43 3.89 -11.27
N VAL A 163 -14.13 3.94 -10.99
CA VAL A 163 -13.52 4.85 -10.02
C VAL A 163 -12.57 5.78 -10.73
N THR A 164 -12.81 7.08 -10.55
CA THR A 164 -11.85 8.15 -10.82
C THR A 164 -11.71 8.92 -9.52
N LEU A 165 -10.62 8.66 -8.80
CA LEU A 165 -10.28 9.34 -7.56
C LEU A 165 -10.10 10.85 -7.81
N LYS A 166 -10.46 11.65 -6.83
CA LYS A 166 -10.19 13.10 -6.82
C LYS A 166 -8.69 13.39 -6.72
N ASP A 167 -7.99 12.58 -5.95
CA ASP A 167 -6.56 12.60 -5.70
C ASP A 167 -6.10 11.19 -5.29
N GLU A 168 -4.80 10.89 -5.42
CA GLU A 168 -4.27 9.55 -5.12
C GLU A 168 -4.25 9.19 -3.61
N PHE A 169 -4.46 10.19 -2.74
CA PHE A 169 -4.41 10.06 -1.29
C PHE A 169 -5.76 9.71 -0.67
N ALA A 170 -6.86 9.95 -1.38
CA ALA A 170 -8.22 9.80 -0.89
C ALA A 170 -8.54 8.44 -0.21
N PRO A 171 -8.07 7.27 -0.71
CA PRO A 171 -8.25 5.98 -0.01
C PRO A 171 -7.51 5.87 1.32
N TYR A 172 -6.51 6.72 1.56
CA TYR A 172 -5.49 6.61 2.62
C TYR A 172 -5.54 7.74 3.66
N ILE A 173 -6.59 8.57 3.65
CA ILE A 173 -6.81 9.61 4.64
C ILE A 173 -7.96 9.32 5.62
N ARG A 174 -8.95 8.51 5.22
CA ARG A 174 -10.15 8.23 6.05
C ARG A 174 -9.98 7.00 6.96
N PRO A 175 -10.83 6.86 8.01
CA PRO A 175 -10.93 5.62 8.76
C PRO A 175 -11.39 4.47 7.88
N ASN A 176 -10.96 3.26 8.22
CA ASN A 176 -11.50 2.02 7.65
C ASN A 176 -11.38 0.88 8.67
N GLN A 177 -11.82 -0.33 8.29
CA GLN A 177 -11.81 -1.50 9.19
C GLN A 177 -10.43 -1.79 9.84
N TYR A 178 -9.33 -1.53 9.14
CA TYR A 178 -7.97 -1.84 9.61
C TYR A 178 -7.34 -0.67 10.38
N VAL A 179 -7.82 0.55 10.14
CA VAL A 179 -7.40 1.79 10.80
C VAL A 179 -8.65 2.57 11.22
N ASN A 180 -9.35 2.07 12.24
CA ASN A 180 -10.58 2.69 12.72
C ASN A 180 -10.26 3.71 13.82
N TYR A 181 -10.25 4.99 13.45
CA TYR A 181 -10.15 6.11 14.40
C TYR A 181 -11.47 6.87 14.62
N GLU A 182 -12.60 6.41 14.06
CA GLU A 182 -13.92 7.03 14.24
C GLU A 182 -14.34 7.08 15.72
N SER A 183 -14.00 6.04 16.48
CA SER A 183 -14.31 5.88 17.91
C SER A 183 -13.09 6.00 18.82
N ALA A 184 -11.91 6.32 18.29
CA ALA A 184 -10.65 6.33 19.01
C ALA A 184 -10.29 7.73 19.54
N THR A 185 -11.16 8.31 20.38
CA THR A 185 -11.04 9.71 20.81
C THR A 185 -9.70 10.00 21.49
N LYS A 186 -9.18 9.10 22.35
CA LYS A 186 -7.90 9.32 23.03
C LYS A 186 -6.72 9.26 22.06
N THR A 187 -6.83 8.43 21.03
CA THR A 187 -5.83 8.33 19.95
C THR A 187 -5.78 9.62 19.13
N VAL A 188 -6.94 10.16 18.77
CA VAL A 188 -7.06 11.45 18.06
C VAL A 188 -6.55 12.60 18.93
N ASP A 189 -6.98 12.68 20.19
CA ASP A 189 -6.53 13.70 21.15
C ASP A 189 -5.01 13.65 21.35
N LYS A 190 -4.42 12.44 21.46
CA LYS A 190 -2.97 12.28 21.60
C LYS A 190 -2.22 12.68 20.32
N ALA A 191 -2.76 12.40 19.14
CA ALA A 191 -2.17 12.86 17.90
C ALA A 191 -2.21 14.39 17.79
N ALA A 192 -3.31 15.03 18.18
CA ALA A 192 -3.43 16.49 18.24
C ALA A 192 -2.48 17.13 19.27
N GLU A 193 -2.25 16.48 20.41
CA GLU A 193 -1.25 16.89 21.40
C GLU A 193 0.18 16.86 20.82
N LEU A 194 0.55 15.76 20.15
CA LEU A 194 1.89 15.56 19.58
C LEU A 194 2.17 16.49 18.39
N CYS A 195 1.16 16.78 17.58
CA CYS A 195 1.24 17.62 16.38
C CYS A 195 0.89 19.09 16.64
N LYS A 196 0.74 19.51 17.90
CA LYS A 196 0.28 20.86 18.26
C LYS A 196 1.24 21.94 17.76
N GLY A 197 0.76 22.78 16.85
CA GLY A 197 1.55 23.86 16.25
C GLY A 197 2.46 23.41 15.10
N VAL A 198 2.44 22.12 14.75
CA VAL A 198 3.18 21.57 13.61
C VAL A 198 2.28 21.65 12.37
N THR A 199 2.73 22.38 11.33
CA THR A 199 2.01 22.50 10.06
C THR A 199 2.54 21.55 8.98
N ASP A 200 3.85 21.28 8.97
CA ASP A 200 4.49 20.34 8.06
C ASP A 200 3.99 18.90 8.28
N PRO A 201 3.42 18.23 7.26
CA PRO A 201 3.07 16.82 7.34
C PRO A 201 4.23 15.91 7.76
N LEU A 202 5.47 16.25 7.43
CA LEU A 202 6.63 15.40 7.71
C LEU A 202 7.10 15.52 9.15
N GLU A 203 7.18 16.72 9.72
CA GLU A 203 7.38 16.86 11.17
C GLU A 203 6.25 16.17 11.97
N LYS A 204 4.99 16.21 11.52
CA LYS A 204 3.89 15.43 12.15
C LYS A 204 4.18 13.92 12.13
N VAL A 205 4.70 13.42 11.01
CA VAL A 205 5.12 12.02 10.87
C VAL A 205 6.23 11.67 11.85
N GLU A 206 7.23 12.54 11.99
CA GLU A 206 8.32 12.38 12.95
C GLU A 206 7.80 12.28 14.39
N LYS A 207 6.97 13.24 14.85
CA LYS A 207 6.46 13.24 16.24
C LYS A 207 5.65 11.98 16.57
N VAL A 208 4.79 11.54 15.64
CA VAL A 208 3.96 10.35 15.84
C VAL A 208 4.80 9.08 15.78
N TYR A 209 5.74 8.97 14.85
CA TYR A 209 6.69 7.84 14.78
C TYR A 209 7.51 7.71 16.07
N ASP A 210 8.09 8.83 16.54
CA ASP A 210 8.87 8.88 17.77
C ASP A 210 8.05 8.49 19.00
N PHE A 211 6.82 8.99 19.11
CA PHE A 211 5.90 8.56 20.14
C PHE A 211 5.65 7.06 20.08
N THR A 212 5.21 6.52 18.92
CA THR A 212 4.85 5.10 18.78
C THR A 212 6.02 4.19 19.09
N VAL A 213 7.19 4.46 18.52
CA VAL A 213 8.38 3.61 18.68
C VAL A 213 8.92 3.61 20.10
N SER A 214 8.89 4.78 20.77
CA SER A 214 9.45 4.95 22.12
C SER A 214 8.49 4.55 23.25
N ASN A 215 7.18 4.47 22.98
CA ASN A 215 6.18 4.18 24.01
C ASN A 215 5.62 2.75 23.98
N LEU A 216 5.51 2.11 22.81
CA LEU A 216 4.88 0.79 22.73
C LEU A 216 5.88 -0.35 23.03
N THR A 217 5.38 -1.44 23.62
CA THR A 217 6.13 -2.68 23.86
C THR A 217 5.54 -3.86 23.08
N TYR A 218 6.38 -4.71 22.49
CA TYR A 218 5.93 -5.80 21.64
C TYR A 218 5.33 -6.98 22.43
N ASP A 219 4.10 -7.37 22.09
CA ASP A 219 3.36 -8.44 22.74
C ASP A 219 3.60 -9.81 22.10
N LYS A 220 4.68 -10.48 22.53
CA LYS A 220 5.02 -11.84 22.09
C LYS A 220 3.93 -12.88 22.41
N ALA A 221 3.14 -12.69 23.46
CA ALA A 221 2.06 -13.61 23.84
C ALA A 221 0.84 -13.43 22.95
N LYS A 222 0.43 -12.18 22.68
CA LYS A 222 -0.60 -11.87 21.68
C LYS A 222 -0.17 -12.37 20.29
N ALA A 223 1.08 -12.13 19.88
CA ALA A 223 1.61 -12.57 18.58
C ALA A 223 1.52 -14.08 18.35
N SER A 224 1.69 -14.92 19.38
CA SER A 224 1.59 -16.38 19.26
C SER A 224 0.16 -16.93 19.41
N THR A 225 -0.76 -16.16 20.01
CA THR A 225 -2.12 -16.63 20.32
C THR A 225 -3.22 -16.02 19.44
N VAL A 226 -2.98 -14.86 18.83
CA VAL A 226 -3.94 -14.09 18.02
C VAL A 226 -4.60 -14.94 16.93
N LYS A 227 -5.88 -14.71 16.70
CA LYS A 227 -6.70 -15.46 15.73
C LYS A 227 -6.97 -14.61 14.49
N SER A 228 -7.28 -15.29 13.38
CA SER A 228 -7.78 -14.64 12.16
C SER A 228 -9.06 -13.87 12.47
N GLY A 229 -9.21 -12.67 11.88
CA GLY A 229 -10.29 -11.72 12.20
C GLY A 229 -9.97 -10.78 13.37
N TYR A 230 -8.75 -10.81 13.93
CA TYR A 230 -8.29 -9.78 14.86
C TYR A 230 -8.18 -8.42 14.19
N LEU A 231 -8.69 -7.37 14.84
CA LEU A 231 -8.56 -5.97 14.44
C LEU A 231 -8.10 -5.12 15.65
N PRO A 232 -7.16 -4.18 15.48
CA PRO A 232 -6.75 -3.24 16.51
C PRO A 232 -7.89 -2.32 16.96
N VAL A 233 -7.99 -2.10 18.27
CA VAL A 233 -8.78 -1.01 18.88
C VAL A 233 -7.77 0.04 19.34
N LEU A 234 -7.70 1.17 18.65
CA LEU A 234 -6.56 2.08 18.78
C LEU A 234 -6.40 2.63 20.20
N ASP A 235 -7.50 2.99 20.86
CA ASP A 235 -7.48 3.47 22.25
C ASP A 235 -7.03 2.41 23.26
N ASP A 236 -7.28 1.12 23.00
CA ASP A 236 -6.78 0.01 23.83
C ASP A 236 -5.26 -0.19 23.63
N VAL A 237 -4.78 -0.06 22.39
CA VAL A 237 -3.34 -0.12 22.07
C VAL A 237 -2.62 1.07 22.71
N LEU A 238 -3.18 2.27 22.63
CA LEU A 238 -2.65 3.49 23.25
C LEU A 238 -2.62 3.38 24.78
N ALA A 239 -3.72 2.92 25.40
CA ALA A 239 -3.82 2.82 26.85
C ALA A 239 -2.92 1.73 27.44
N SER A 240 -2.85 0.56 26.79
CA SER A 240 -1.97 -0.54 27.21
C SER A 240 -0.50 -0.33 26.85
N LYS A 241 -0.22 0.57 25.87
CA LYS A 241 1.09 0.75 25.25
C LYS A 241 1.73 -0.58 24.80
N LYS A 242 0.92 -1.54 24.36
CA LYS A 242 1.38 -2.92 24.11
C LYS A 242 0.63 -3.57 22.94
N GLY A 243 1.36 -4.19 22.02
CA GLY A 243 0.75 -4.77 20.83
C GLY A 243 1.67 -5.56 19.91
N ILE A 244 1.13 -6.06 18.81
CA ILE A 244 1.82 -6.74 17.71
C ILE A 244 2.00 -5.80 16.51
N CYS A 245 2.67 -6.21 15.44
CA CYS A 245 2.97 -5.33 14.30
C CYS A 245 1.75 -4.60 13.71
N PHE A 246 0.60 -5.29 13.63
CA PHE A 246 -0.65 -4.69 13.19
C PHE A 246 -1.17 -3.60 14.15
N ASP A 247 -1.00 -3.76 15.46
CA ASP A 247 -1.38 -2.74 16.45
C ASP A 247 -0.53 -1.48 16.33
N TYR A 248 0.79 -1.66 16.17
CA TYR A 248 1.75 -0.56 15.97
C TYR A 248 1.44 0.23 14.70
N ALA A 249 1.26 -0.46 13.57
CA ALA A 249 0.95 0.16 12.30
C ALA A 249 -0.43 0.85 12.32
N ALA A 250 -1.46 0.22 12.89
CA ALA A 250 -2.80 0.81 12.97
C ALA A 250 -2.86 2.03 13.90
N LEU A 251 -2.15 2.01 15.04
CA LEU A 251 -2.08 3.17 15.93
C LEU A 251 -1.38 4.34 15.23
N MET A 252 -0.21 4.10 14.63
CA MET A 252 0.54 5.14 13.91
C MET A 252 -0.27 5.72 12.76
N THR A 253 -0.82 4.88 11.86
CA THR A 253 -1.63 5.34 10.73
C THR A 253 -2.89 6.07 11.18
N GLY A 254 -3.56 5.62 12.26
CA GLY A 254 -4.73 6.30 12.81
C GLY A 254 -4.42 7.68 13.39
N MET A 255 -3.31 7.80 14.12
CA MET A 255 -2.81 9.09 14.60
C MET A 255 -2.52 10.03 13.43
N LEU A 256 -1.75 9.60 12.42
CA LEU A 256 -1.38 10.41 11.26
C LEU A 256 -2.60 10.89 10.44
N ARG A 257 -3.50 9.96 10.09
CA ARG A 257 -4.73 10.27 9.35
C ARG A 257 -5.61 11.27 10.09
N SER A 258 -5.72 11.15 11.42
CA SER A 258 -6.45 12.11 12.25
C SER A 258 -5.87 13.54 12.22
N GLN A 259 -4.60 13.70 11.85
CA GLN A 259 -3.89 15.00 11.76
C GLN A 259 -3.76 15.52 10.32
N GLY A 260 -4.54 14.95 9.40
CA GLY A 260 -4.57 15.34 7.99
C GLY A 260 -3.45 14.75 7.13
N VAL A 261 -2.70 13.75 7.62
CA VAL A 261 -1.57 13.13 6.90
C VAL A 261 -1.98 11.79 6.27
N PRO A 262 -2.07 11.69 4.93
CA PRO A 262 -2.37 10.43 4.27
C PRO A 262 -1.19 9.46 4.38
N CYS A 263 -1.48 8.22 4.76
CA CYS A 263 -0.48 7.18 4.90
C CYS A 263 -1.13 5.80 4.77
N LYS A 264 -0.40 4.83 4.20
CA LYS A 264 -0.88 3.48 3.93
C LYS A 264 -0.52 2.58 5.10
N LEU A 265 -1.48 1.87 5.68
CA LEU A 265 -1.18 0.69 6.48
C LEU A 265 -0.92 -0.46 5.51
N VAL A 266 0.33 -0.89 5.43
CA VAL A 266 0.76 -1.95 4.52
C VAL A 266 0.79 -3.27 5.28
N VAL A 267 0.25 -4.32 4.66
CA VAL A 267 0.39 -5.69 5.16
C VAL A 267 1.04 -6.55 4.08
N GLY A 268 1.97 -7.40 4.49
CA GLY A 268 2.82 -8.16 3.58
C GLY A 268 3.71 -9.15 4.30
N TYR A 269 4.93 -9.30 3.80
CA TYR A 269 5.96 -10.16 4.39
C TYR A 269 7.25 -9.39 4.60
N ALA A 270 7.91 -9.62 5.74
CA ALA A 270 9.29 -9.23 6.01
C ALA A 270 10.13 -10.52 6.11
N GLY A 271 10.92 -10.80 5.08
CA GLY A 271 11.46 -12.14 4.84
C GLY A 271 10.31 -13.15 4.66
N THR A 272 10.22 -14.14 5.56
CA THR A 272 9.12 -15.11 5.58
C THR A 272 8.03 -14.78 6.61
N ALA A 273 8.24 -13.78 7.47
CA ALA A 273 7.28 -13.41 8.51
C ALA A 273 6.15 -12.55 7.93
N TYR A 274 4.89 -12.89 8.22
CA TYR A 274 3.75 -12.03 7.88
C TYR A 274 3.76 -10.80 8.79
N HIS A 275 3.69 -9.60 8.20
CA HIS A 275 4.04 -8.37 8.89
C HIS A 275 3.22 -7.16 8.42
N ALA A 276 3.21 -6.11 9.24
CA ALA A 276 2.52 -4.85 8.95
C ALA A 276 3.41 -3.64 9.27
N TRP A 277 3.35 -2.62 8.43
CA TRP A 277 4.15 -1.40 8.51
C TRP A 277 3.38 -0.21 7.91
N VAL A 278 3.98 0.99 7.92
CA VAL A 278 3.39 2.23 7.41
C VAL A 278 4.23 2.79 6.25
N ASN A 279 3.56 3.16 5.16
CA ASN A 279 4.16 4.00 4.11
C ASN A 279 3.57 5.41 4.20
N VAL A 280 4.42 6.43 4.16
CA VAL A 280 4.05 7.85 4.03
C VAL A 280 4.41 8.35 2.63
N TRP A 281 4.05 9.58 2.31
CA TRP A 281 4.36 10.24 1.04
C TRP A 281 5.16 11.53 1.26
N THR A 282 6.02 11.90 0.31
CA THR A 282 6.75 13.19 0.27
C THR A 282 6.79 13.78 -1.13
N GLU A 283 6.95 15.11 -1.23
CA GLU A 283 7.11 15.82 -2.51
C GLU A 283 8.36 15.40 -3.28
N LYS A 284 9.42 15.03 -2.54
CA LYS A 284 10.72 14.66 -3.07
C LYS A 284 10.75 13.23 -3.62
N ASP A 285 10.20 12.28 -2.86
CA ASP A 285 10.39 10.85 -3.09
C ASP A 285 9.07 10.10 -3.42
N GLY A 286 7.94 10.80 -3.44
CA GLY A 286 6.61 10.23 -3.67
C GLY A 286 6.15 9.33 -2.52
N TRP A 287 5.39 8.27 -2.83
CA TRP A 287 5.09 7.22 -1.85
C TRP A 287 6.36 6.47 -1.48
N ILE A 288 6.72 6.51 -0.20
CA ILE A 288 8.03 6.01 0.21
C ILE A 288 8.00 4.51 0.46
N ASP A 289 8.21 3.79 -0.63
CA ASP A 289 8.45 2.36 -0.68
C ASP A 289 9.95 2.05 -0.56
N GLY A 290 10.46 1.74 0.64
CA GLY A 290 11.76 1.04 0.75
C GLY A 290 12.57 1.29 2.01
N VAL A 291 13.04 2.52 2.15
CA VAL A 291 14.17 2.95 3.01
C VAL A 291 13.75 3.26 4.46
N ILE A 292 14.58 3.28 5.53
CA ILE A 292 14.15 3.68 6.92
C ILE A 292 15.01 4.82 7.56
N TYR A 293 14.35 5.83 8.19
CA TYR A 293 14.86 6.98 9.01
C TYR A 293 14.83 8.38 8.34
N PHE A 294 14.45 9.43 9.09
CA PHE A 294 14.65 10.83 8.73
C PHE A 294 15.91 11.36 9.41
N ASP A 295 16.93 11.69 8.63
CA ASP A 295 18.20 12.26 9.11
C ASP A 295 18.22 13.80 9.14
N GLY A 296 17.07 14.43 8.90
CA GLY A 296 16.93 15.86 8.63
C GLY A 296 16.86 16.22 7.14
N THR A 297 17.11 15.28 6.21
CA THR A 297 17.21 15.59 4.76
C THR A 297 16.58 14.58 3.80
N THR A 298 16.41 13.32 4.19
CA THR A 298 15.86 12.27 3.33
C THR A 298 14.84 11.40 4.06
N TRP A 299 13.71 11.12 3.43
CA TRP A 299 12.62 10.34 4.01
C TRP A 299 12.49 8.95 3.41
N GLN A 300 11.92 8.09 4.25
CA GLN A 300 12.20 6.67 4.28
C GLN A 300 11.00 5.99 5.02
N ARG A 301 10.37 4.92 4.45
CA ARG A 301 9.34 3.97 5.00
C ARG A 301 9.38 3.82 6.54
N MET A 302 8.26 3.40 7.16
CA MET A 302 8.17 3.22 8.62
C MET A 302 7.74 1.82 9.06
N ASP A 303 8.64 1.10 9.70
CA ASP A 303 8.28 -0.07 10.53
C ASP A 303 8.42 0.27 12.02
N PRO A 304 7.36 0.80 12.65
CA PRO A 304 7.40 1.14 14.07
C PRO A 304 7.61 -0.08 14.98
N THR A 305 7.34 -1.29 14.49
CA THR A 305 7.45 -2.55 15.26
C THR A 305 8.91 -2.97 15.44
N PHE A 306 9.64 -3.10 14.34
CA PHE A 306 11.03 -3.53 14.38
C PHE A 306 11.95 -2.45 14.95
N ALA A 307 11.67 -1.17 14.67
CA ALA A 307 12.37 -0.05 15.30
C ALA A 307 12.20 -0.04 16.83
N SER A 308 10.98 -0.27 17.33
CA SER A 308 10.69 -0.33 18.78
C SER A 308 11.29 -1.56 19.45
N SER A 309 10.97 -2.75 18.97
CA SER A 309 11.41 -4.03 19.57
C SER A 309 12.93 -4.25 19.59
N SER A 310 13.66 -3.50 18.75
CA SER A 310 15.12 -3.58 18.60
C SER A 310 15.85 -2.30 19.02
N ASN A 311 15.15 -1.39 19.72
CA ASN A 311 15.65 -0.10 20.22
C ASN A 311 16.48 0.69 19.18
N ARG A 312 15.95 0.81 17.94
CA ARG A 312 16.55 1.56 16.82
C ARG A 312 18.01 1.17 16.48
N SER A 313 18.45 -0.04 16.78
CA SER A 313 19.82 -0.49 16.46
C SER A 313 20.17 -0.35 14.98
N GLU A 314 21.38 0.11 14.64
CA GLU A 314 21.79 0.39 13.25
C GLU A 314 21.49 -0.77 12.28
N THR A 315 21.73 -2.01 12.72
CA THR A 315 21.44 -3.23 11.96
C THR A 315 19.96 -3.38 11.60
N ILE A 316 19.03 -3.10 12.52
CA ILE A 316 17.60 -3.19 12.20
C ILE A 316 17.18 -2.05 11.27
N MET A 317 17.68 -0.84 11.51
CA MET A 317 17.34 0.33 10.70
C MET A 317 17.75 0.10 9.24
N LYS A 318 18.96 -0.44 9.04
CA LYS A 318 19.45 -0.90 7.73
C LYS A 318 18.62 -2.06 7.14
N TYR A 319 18.20 -3.04 7.95
CA TYR A 319 17.38 -4.16 7.45
C TYR A 319 16.02 -3.69 6.92
N ILE A 320 15.33 -2.84 7.68
CA ILE A 320 14.02 -2.33 7.26
C ILE A 320 14.21 -1.43 6.02
N GLY A 321 15.28 -0.63 5.99
CA GLY A 321 15.58 0.35 4.95
C GLY A 321 16.27 -0.16 3.67
N ASP A 322 16.88 -1.35 3.66
CA ASP A 322 17.27 -1.95 2.38
C ASP A 322 16.02 -2.34 1.56
N GLY A 323 14.93 -2.65 2.26
CA GLY A 323 13.61 -2.88 1.71
C GLY A 323 13.44 -4.13 0.83
N LYS A 324 14.53 -4.72 0.31
CA LYS A 324 14.55 -5.96 -0.51
C LYS A 324 13.92 -7.17 0.18
N ASN A 325 13.84 -7.15 1.51
CA ASN A 325 13.21 -8.20 2.30
C ASN A 325 11.68 -8.03 2.45
N TYR A 326 11.09 -6.96 1.89
CA TYR A 326 9.68 -6.64 2.07
C TYR A 326 8.88 -6.90 0.80
N THR A 327 7.81 -7.69 0.93
CA THR A 327 6.87 -7.96 -0.15
C THR A 327 5.49 -7.45 0.25
N VAL A 328 5.01 -6.40 -0.43
CA VAL A 328 3.65 -5.86 -0.26
C VAL A 328 2.62 -6.91 -0.65
N LYS A 329 1.53 -7.01 0.11
CA LYS A 329 0.37 -7.85 -0.23
C LYS A 329 -0.94 -7.07 -0.28
N TYR A 330 -1.12 -6.11 0.63
CA TYR A 330 -2.31 -5.28 0.75
C TYR A 330 -1.95 -3.87 1.22
N LEU A 331 -2.67 -2.86 0.72
CA LEU A 331 -2.60 -1.46 1.14
C LEU A 331 -3.96 -1.04 1.72
N TYR A 332 -3.98 -0.55 2.96
CA TYR A 332 -5.16 -0.09 3.70
C TYR A 332 -4.99 1.35 4.20
#